data_AF-A0A1I3ANL9-F1
#
_entry.id   AF-A0A1I3ANL9-F1
#
_cell.length_a   1.000
_cell.length_b   1.000
_cell.length_c   1.000
_cell.angle_alpha   90.00
_cell.angle_beta   90.00
_cell.angle_gamma   90.00
#
_symmetry.space_group_name_H-M   'P 1'
#
loop_
_entity.id
_entity.type
_entity.pdbx_description
1 polymer ?
#
loop_
_entity_poly.entity_id
_entity_poly.type
_entity_poly.pdbx_seq_one_letter_code
_entity_poly.pdbx_strand_id
1 'polypeptide(L)' 'RMHQWKAWKRASARIKGLLKLGASKRDAYRWAHSSKGYIRAAQGWILSTTLTLEELKRRGYRGFMDTYYWKKKRAQTTLF' A
#
# COMPACT_ATOMS: atom_id res chain seq x y z
N ARG A 1 -2.67 -2.47 1.27
CA ARG A 1 -2.37 -2.68 -0.17
C ARG A 1 -3.58 -3.27 -0.91
N MET A 2 -4.15 -4.40 -0.46
CA MET A 2 -5.35 -5.00 -1.09
C MET A 2 -6.58 -4.09 -1.12
N HIS A 3 -6.84 -3.38 -0.02
CA HIS A 3 -8.01 -2.52 0.11
C HIS A 3 -8.00 -1.35 -0.86
N GLN A 4 -6.82 -0.82 -1.24
CA GLN A 4 -6.70 0.22 -2.28
C GLN A 4 -7.22 -0.28 -3.63
N TRP A 5 -6.78 -1.47 -4.06
CA TRP A 5 -7.22 -2.05 -5.33
C TRP A 5 -8.71 -2.40 -5.32
N LYS A 6 -9.22 -2.87 -4.17
CA LYS A 6 -10.65 -3.14 -3.95
C LYS A 6 -11.49 -1.86 -4.03
N ALA A 7 -10.98 -0.74 -3.53
CA ALA A 7 -11.67 0.55 -3.61
C ALA A 7 -11.74 1.06 -5.06
N TRP A 8 -10.72 0.79 -5.88
CA TRP A 8 -10.70 1.17 -7.29
C TRP A 8 -11.43 0.17 -8.18
N LYS A 9 -12.77 0.21 -8.13
CA LYS A 9 -13.63 -0.68 -8.93
C LYS A 9 -13.50 -0.42 -10.44
N ARG A 10 -13.42 0.85 -10.85
CA ARG A 10 -13.33 1.27 -12.27
C ARG A 10 -11.88 1.43 -12.72
N ALA A 11 -11.57 1.12 -13.98
CA ALA A 11 -10.23 1.30 -14.54
C ALA A 11 -9.76 2.76 -14.45
N SER A 12 -10.64 3.74 -14.69
CA SER A 12 -10.32 5.17 -14.54
C SER A 12 -9.90 5.56 -13.12
N ALA A 13 -10.51 4.97 -12.10
CA ALA A 13 -10.13 5.18 -10.70
C ALA A 13 -8.75 4.56 -10.39
N ARG A 14 -8.47 3.38 -10.95
CA ARG A 14 -7.14 2.74 -10.83
C ARG A 14 -6.07 3.61 -11.47
N ILE A 15 -6.30 4.14 -12.67
CA ILE A 15 -5.34 5.03 -13.36
C ILE A 15 -5.06 6.26 -12.51
N LYS A 16 -6.10 6.97 -12.04
CA LYS A 16 -5.94 8.16 -11.18
C LYS A 16 -5.18 7.82 -9.89
N GLY A 17 -5.49 6.69 -9.27
CA GLY A 17 -4.82 6.23 -8.06
C GLY A 17 -3.35 5.92 -8.28
N LEU A 18 -3.01 5.22 -9.36
CA LEU A 18 -1.64 4.86 -9.74
C LEU A 18 -0.82 6.11 -10.10
N LEU A 19 -1.40 7.05 -10.85
CA LEU A 19 -0.76 8.34 -11.15
C LEU A 19 -0.47 9.14 -9.88
N LYS A 20 -1.42 9.18 -8.93
CA LYS A 20 -1.22 9.86 -7.63
C LYS A 20 -0.14 9.19 -6.77
N LEU A 21 0.12 7.91 -6.99
CA LEU A 21 1.21 7.16 -6.35
C LEU A 21 2.55 7.29 -7.09
N GLY A 22 2.61 8.04 -8.20
CA GLY A 22 3.85 8.27 -8.95
C GLY A 22 4.13 7.24 -10.05
N ALA A 23 3.17 6.39 -10.42
CA ALA A 23 3.33 5.53 -11.59
C ALA A 23 3.36 6.34 -12.89
N SER A 24 4.13 5.87 -13.89
CA SER A 24 4.11 6.46 -15.22
C SER A 24 2.72 6.36 -15.86
N LYS A 25 2.34 7.31 -16.72
CA LYS A 25 1.04 7.28 -17.40
C LYS A 25 0.84 6.00 -18.22
N ARG A 26 1.90 5.53 -18.90
CA ARG A 26 1.88 4.31 -19.70
C ARG A 26 1.61 3.08 -18.83
N ASP A 27 2.33 2.97 -17.71
CA ASP A 27 2.20 1.84 -16.80
C ASP A 27 0.87 1.87 -16.06
N ALA A 28 0.42 3.05 -15.63
CA ALA A 28 -0.88 3.22 -14.99
C ALA A 28 -2.02 2.72 -15.89
N TYR A 29 -2.01 3.07 -17.18
CA TYR A 29 -2.99 2.57 -18.15
C TYR A 29 -2.92 1.06 -18.33
N ARG A 30 -1.70 0.51 -18.50
CA ARG A 30 -1.48 -0.93 -18.67
C ARG A 30 -1.94 -1.73 -17.45
N TRP A 31 -1.59 -1.28 -16.25
CA TRP A 31 -1.89 -1.99 -15.00
C TRP A 31 -3.37 -1.90 -14.63
N ALA A 32 -4.02 -0.75 -14.87
CA ALA A 32 -5.43 -0.55 -14.54
C ALA A 32 -6.37 -1.48 -15.32
N HIS A 33 -6.05 -1.76 -16.58
CA HIS A 33 -6.83 -2.65 -17.47
C HIS A 33 -6.41 -4.13 -17.36
N SER A 34 -5.45 -4.46 -16.50
CA SER A 34 -5.09 -5.87 -16.30
C SER A 34 -6.26 -6.63 -15.66
N SER A 35 -6.50 -7.86 -16.12
CA SER A 35 -7.48 -8.80 -15.57
C SER A 35 -7.06 -9.40 -14.22
N LYS A 36 -6.05 -8.83 -13.56
CA LYS A 36 -5.52 -9.34 -12.30
C LYS A 36 -6.51 -9.08 -11.17
N GLY A 37 -6.84 -10.16 -10.45
CA GLY A 37 -7.61 -10.09 -9.21
C GLY A 37 -6.92 -9.26 -8.12
N TYR A 38 -7.68 -8.83 -7.12
CA TYR A 38 -7.25 -7.86 -6.12
C TYR A 38 -6.01 -8.30 -5.31
N ILE A 39 -5.94 -9.57 -4.89
CA ILE A 39 -4.76 -10.11 -4.19
C ILE A 39 -3.54 -10.11 -5.10
N ARG A 40 -3.68 -10.62 -6.33
CA ARG A 40 -2.56 -10.71 -7.29
C ARG A 40 -2.02 -9.34 -7.68
N ALA A 41 -2.88 -8.32 -7.79
CA ALA A 41 -2.45 -6.95 -8.03
C ALA A 41 -1.75 -6.33 -6.80
N ALA A 42 -2.23 -6.62 -5.58
CA ALA A 42 -1.71 -6.08 -4.34
C ALA A 42 -0.40 -6.71 -3.84
N GLN A 43 -0.24 -8.01 -4.07
CA GLN A 43 0.99 -8.76 -3.79
C GLN A 43 1.99 -8.69 -4.94
N GLY A 44 1.53 -8.37 -6.15
CA GLY A 44 2.39 -8.23 -7.31
C GLY A 44 3.17 -6.92 -7.35
N TRP A 45 4.04 -6.82 -8.36
CA TRP A 45 4.88 -5.66 -8.60
C TRP A 45 4.13 -4.32 -8.68
N ILE A 46 2.91 -4.29 -9.23
CA ILE A 46 2.11 -3.07 -9.45
C ILE A 46 1.95 -2.22 -8.18
N LEU A 47 1.50 -2.84 -7.08
CA LEU A 47 1.31 -2.13 -5.81
C LEU A 47 2.54 -2.20 -4.90
N SER A 48 3.47 -3.12 -5.15
CA SER A 48 4.75 -3.14 -4.43
C SER A 48 5.61 -1.93 -4.78
N THR A 49 5.67 -1.55 -6.07
CA THR A 49 6.46 -0.40 -6.54
C THR A 49 5.80 0.94 -6.22
N THR A 50 4.46 1.01 -6.28
CA THR A 50 3.74 2.28 -6.13
C THR A 50 3.33 2.58 -4.68
N LEU A 51 3.07 1.55 -3.86
CA LEU A 51 2.58 1.70 -2.49
C LEU A 51 3.59 1.11 -1.50
N THR A 52 4.79 1.68 -1.51
CA THR A 52 5.90 1.31 -0.62
C THR A 52 5.53 1.55 0.85
N LEU A 53 6.28 0.93 1.76
CA LEU A 53 6.06 1.13 3.20
C LEU A 53 6.24 2.61 3.59
N GLU A 54 7.17 3.29 2.95
CA GLU A 54 7.44 4.72 3.14
C GLU A 54 6.26 5.59 2.72
N GLU A 55 5.68 5.34 1.54
CA GLU A 55 4.50 6.08 1.07
C GLU A 55 3.29 5.84 1.98
N LEU A 56 3.17 4.64 2.57
CA LEU A 56 2.15 4.36 3.58
C LEU A 56 2.41 5.14 4.88
N LYS A 57 3.66 5.19 5.37
CA LYS A 57 4.03 5.98 6.54
C LYS A 57 3.75 7.47 6.32
N ARG A 58 4.06 8.00 5.12
CA ARG A 58 3.77 9.39 4.74
C ARG A 58 2.27 9.72 4.77
N ARG A 59 1.41 8.74 4.49
CA ARG A 59 -0.05 8.85 4.59
C ARG A 59 -0.58 8.72 6.02
N GLY A 60 0.29 8.54 7.01
CA GLY A 60 -0.08 8.36 8.42
C GLY A 60 -0.39 6.93 8.83
N TYR A 61 -0.16 5.93 7.96
CA TYR A 61 -0.31 4.53 8.36
C TYR A 61 0.87 4.11 9.23
N ARG A 62 0.59 3.66 10.44
CA ARG A 62 1.60 3.10 11.34
C ARG A 62 1.77 1.61 11.07
N GLY A 63 3.01 1.17 10.90
CA GLY A 63 3.32 -0.24 10.71
C GLY A 63 2.99 -1.05 11.97
N PHE A 64 2.60 -2.31 11.80
CA PHE A 64 2.36 -3.21 12.93
C PHE A 64 3.58 -3.34 13.85
N MET A 65 4.78 -3.42 13.27
CA MET A 65 6.01 -3.47 14.06
C MET A 65 6.19 -2.20 14.91
N ASP A 66 5.93 -1.02 14.33
CA ASP A 66 6.06 0.27 15.02
C ASP A 66 5.10 0.39 16.21
N THR A 67 3.92 -0.26 16.16
CA THR A 67 2.98 -0.31 17.29
C THR A 67 3.34 -1.39 18.30
N TYR A 68 3.78 -2.56 17.83
CA TYR A 68 4.20 -3.69 18.68
C TYR A 68 5.38 -3.31 19.58
N TYR A 69 6.46 -2.75 19.02
CA TYR A 69 7.63 -2.32 19.79
C TYR A 69 7.32 -1.17 20.75
N TRP A 70 6.45 -0.24 20.35
CA TRP A 70 6.00 0.85 21.23
C TRP A 70 5.26 0.32 22.46
N LYS A 71 4.41 -0.70 22.30
CA LYS A 71 3.76 -1.37 23.44
C LYS A 71 4.75 -2.14 24.32
N LYS A 72 5.69 -2.87 23.72
CA LYS A 72 6.71 -3.64 24.47
C LYS A 72 7.59 -2.74 25.35
N LYS A 73 8.02 -1.58 24.85
CA LYS A 73 8.79 -0.59 25.63
C LYS A 73 8.03 -0.10 26.88
N ARG A 74 6.70 -0.10 26.84
CA ARG A 74 5.85 0.28 27.98
C ARG A 74 5.62 -0.88 28.97
N ALA A 75 5.71 -2.12 28.48
CA ALA A 75 5.55 -3.33 29.29
C ALA A 75 6.86 -3.80 29.94
N GLN A 76 8.02 -3.42 29.38
CA GLN A 76 9.31 -3.59 30.03
C GLN A 76 9.49 -2.53 31.13
N THR A 77 8.83 -2.71 32.27
CA THR A 77 9.36 -2.23 33.55
C THR A 77 10.58 -3.07 33.88
N THR A 78 11.76 -2.46 33.95
CA THR A 78 12.96 -3.10 34.48
C THR A 78 12.68 -3.45 35.95
N LEU A 79 12.53 -4.75 36.23
CA LEU A 79 12.48 -5.28 37.58
C LEU A 79 13.90 -5.45 38.10
N PHE A 80 14.67 -4.36 38.08
CA PHE A 80 15.96 -4.15 38.76
C PHE A 80 16.18 -2.65 38.84
#